data_AF-A0A2M8EQP1-F1
#
_entry.id   AF-A0A2M8EQP1-F1
#
_cell.length_a   1.000
_cell.length_b   1.000
_cell.length_c   1.000
_cell.angle_alpha   90.00
_cell.angle_beta   90.00
_cell.angle_gamma   90.00
#
_symmetry.space_group_name_H-M   'P 1'
#
loop_
_entity.id
_entity.type
_entity.pdbx_description
1 polymer ?
#
loop_
_entity_poly.entity_id
_entity_poly.type
_entity_poly.pdbx_seq_one_letter_code
_entity_poly.pdbx_strand_id
1 'polypeptide(L)'
;MLELIKGEVNVKEIIFDKNIKEEIELDTMITQELREEGILRDLIRQIQDIRKKEGRKPNEMLEFFMATDEKGKNFIVKYAKEFKKSINAKSIIVRSVLEGGYDVKVGEFVFLIKSEK
;
A
#
# COMPACT_ATOMS: atom_id res chain seq x y z
N MET A 1 -19.94 -8.03 -19.17
CA MET A 1 -20.45 -7.18 -18.08
C MET A 1 -19.96 -7.61 -16.67
N LEU A 2 -19.23 -8.73 -16.51
CA LEU A 2 -18.63 -9.18 -15.25
C LEU A 2 -17.13 -8.84 -15.09
N GLU A 3 -16.48 -8.32 -16.13
CA GLU A 3 -15.03 -8.05 -16.13
C GLU A 3 -14.63 -6.76 -15.40
N LEU A 4 -15.57 -5.85 -15.17
CA LEU A 4 -15.29 -4.55 -14.53
C LEU A 4 -15.16 -4.64 -12.99
N ILE A 5 -15.81 -5.62 -12.35
CA ILE A 5 -15.82 -5.71 -10.87
C ILE A 5 -14.53 -6.37 -10.33
N LYS A 6 -13.83 -7.17 -11.16
CA LYS A 6 -12.54 -7.78 -10.79
C LYS A 6 -11.39 -6.78 -10.60
N GLY A 7 -11.55 -5.54 -11.07
CA GLY A 7 -10.57 -4.47 -10.89
C GLY A 7 -10.62 -3.78 -9.52
N GLU A 8 -11.72 -3.92 -8.77
CA GLU A 8 -11.91 -3.25 -7.47
C GLU A 8 -11.77 -4.18 -6.27
N VAL A 9 -11.97 -5.49 -6.43
CA VAL A 9 -11.92 -6.46 -5.32
C VAL A 9 -10.77 -7.46 -5.49
N ASN A 10 -9.87 -7.47 -4.49
CA ASN A 10 -8.70 -8.35 -4.39
C ASN A 10 -9.11 -9.78 -4.00
N VAL A 11 -9.75 -10.51 -4.92
CA VAL A 11 -10.19 -11.90 -4.70
C VAL A 11 -9.10 -12.88 -5.17
N LYS A 12 -8.51 -13.64 -4.24
CA LYS A 12 -7.42 -14.58 -4.54
C LYS A 12 -7.91 -15.88 -5.20
N GLU A 13 -9.14 -16.35 -4.95
CA GLU A 13 -9.69 -17.56 -5.59
C GLU A 13 -11.23 -17.54 -5.58
N ILE A 14 -11.87 -18.10 -6.60
CA ILE A 14 -13.33 -18.29 -6.68
C ILE A 14 -13.59 -19.80 -6.68
N ILE A 15 -14.18 -20.32 -5.60
CA ILE A 15 -14.55 -21.73 -5.47
C ILE A 15 -16.06 -21.84 -5.69
N PHE A 16 -16.48 -22.69 -6.61
CA PHE A 16 -17.90 -22.98 -6.85
C PHE A 16 -18.29 -24.26 -6.09
N ASP A 17 -18.93 -24.10 -4.92
CA ASP A 17 -19.56 -25.21 -4.20
C ASP A 17 -21.05 -25.30 -4.56
N LYS A 18 -21.53 -26.52 -4.85
CA LYS A 18 -22.92 -26.78 -5.25
C LYS A 18 -23.90 -26.86 -4.06
N ASN A 19 -23.43 -26.69 -2.83
CA ASN A 19 -24.26 -26.74 -1.62
C ASN A 19 -24.66 -25.38 -1.03
N ILE A 20 -24.31 -24.27 -1.68
CA ILE A 20 -24.65 -22.93 -1.16
C ILE A 20 -26.09 -22.59 -1.59
N LYS A 21 -26.98 -22.40 -0.60
CA LYS A 21 -28.41 -22.11 -0.81
C LYS A 21 -28.73 -20.63 -1.05
N GLU A 22 -27.73 -19.74 -0.90
CA GLU A 22 -27.83 -18.31 -1.23
C GLU A 22 -26.62 -17.91 -2.10
N GLU A 23 -26.83 -17.12 -3.15
CA GLU A 23 -25.94 -17.03 -4.32
C GLU A 23 -24.52 -16.48 -4.07
N ILE A 24 -24.22 -15.83 -2.94
CA ILE A 24 -22.89 -15.31 -2.60
C ILE A 24 -22.77 -15.19 -1.07
N GLU A 25 -21.92 -16.00 -0.43
CA GLU A 25 -21.52 -15.80 0.97
C GLU A 25 -20.13 -15.15 0.99
N LEU A 26 -20.08 -13.86 1.31
CA LEU A 26 -18.83 -13.09 1.39
C LEU A 26 -18.26 -13.30 2.78
N ASP A 27 -17.26 -14.17 2.91
CA ASP A 27 -16.59 -14.40 4.18
C ASP A 27 -15.85 -13.12 4.61
N THR A 28 -16.41 -12.42 5.58
CA THR A 28 -15.93 -11.12 6.08
C THR A 28 -14.76 -11.25 7.07
N MET A 29 -14.22 -12.45 7.28
CA MET A 29 -12.95 -12.62 8.00
C MET A 29 -11.78 -12.11 7.14
N ILE A 30 -11.64 -10.78 7.07
CA ILE A 30 -10.41 -10.16 6.55
C ILE A 30 -9.27 -10.65 7.44
N THR A 31 -8.49 -11.61 6.94
CA THR A 31 -7.27 -12.03 7.61
C THR A 31 -6.37 -10.82 7.76
N GLN A 32 -5.62 -10.75 8.85
CA GLN A 32 -4.75 -9.60 9.14
C GLN A 32 -3.78 -9.28 7.97
N GLU A 33 -3.41 -10.30 7.19
CA GLU A 33 -2.62 -10.19 5.97
C GLU A 33 -3.35 -9.46 4.83
N LEU A 34 -4.62 -9.75 4.56
CA LEU A 34 -5.40 -9.05 3.52
C LEU A 34 -5.61 -7.57 3.85
N ARG A 35 -5.77 -7.25 5.14
CA ARG A 35 -5.84 -5.86 5.61
C ARG A 35 -4.52 -5.14 5.36
N GLU A 36 -3.41 -5.78 5.70
CA GLU A 36 -2.06 -5.24 5.48
C GLU A 36 -1.73 -5.04 3.99
N GLU A 37 -2.12 -5.96 3.11
CA GLU A 37 -2.01 -5.79 1.64
C GLU A 37 -2.82 -4.57 1.14
N GLY A 38 -4.03 -4.37 1.68
CA GLY A 38 -4.86 -3.20 1.38
C GLY A 38 -4.17 -1.89 1.77
N ILE A 39 -3.64 -1.83 2.99
CA ILE A 39 -2.87 -0.70 3.51
C ILE A 39 -1.62 -0.43 2.65
N LEU A 40 -0.92 -1.48 2.22
CA LEU A 40 0.27 -1.35 1.37
C LEU A 40 -0.09 -0.71 0.02
N ARG A 41 -1.19 -1.15 -0.60
CA ARG A 41 -1.67 -0.57 -1.86
C ARG A 41 -2.05 0.89 -1.72
N ASP A 42 -2.75 1.24 -0.64
CA ASP A 42 -3.09 2.64 -0.36
C ASP A 42 -1.83 3.50 -0.18
N LEU A 43 -0.82 2.98 0.53
CA LEU A 43 0.45 3.66 0.73
C LEU A 43 1.19 3.88 -0.60
N ILE A 44 1.24 2.85 -1.45
CA ILE A 44 1.82 2.95 -2.79
C ILE A 44 1.09 4.02 -3.61
N ARG A 45 -0.25 4.03 -3.60
CA ARG A 45 -1.05 5.03 -4.32
C ARG A 45 -0.71 6.45 -3.87
N GLN A 46 -0.62 6.67 -2.55
CA GLN A 46 -0.27 7.97 -1.98
C GLN A 46 1.12 8.43 -2.40
N ILE A 47 2.11 7.53 -2.44
CA ILE A 47 3.46 7.84 -2.94
C ILE A 47 3.44 8.23 -4.43
N GLN A 48 2.66 7.53 -5.25
CA GLN A 48 2.54 7.89 -6.66
C GLN A 48 1.87 9.26 -6.85
N ASP A 49 0.92 9.61 -5.99
CA ASP A 49 0.30 10.94 -6.03
C ASP A 49 1.25 12.04 -5.53
N ILE A 50 2.09 11.76 -4.53
CA ILE A 50 3.20 12.66 -4.12
C ILE A 50 4.13 12.91 -5.31
N ARG A 51 4.54 11.86 -6.03
CA ARG A 51 5.38 12.00 -7.23
C ARG A 51 4.76 12.86 -8.31
N LYS A 52 3.46 12.68 -8.57
CA LYS A 52 2.73 13.52 -9.54
C LYS A 52 2.70 14.98 -9.10
N LYS A 53 2.44 15.25 -7.81
CA LYS A 53 2.44 16.60 -7.24
C LYS A 53 3.82 17.27 -7.34
N GLU A 54 4.89 16.51 -7.17
CA GLU A 54 6.26 16.98 -7.33
C GLU A 54 6.72 17.06 -8.80
N GLY A 55 5.88 16.67 -9.77
CA GLY A 55 6.24 16.67 -11.20
C GLY A 55 7.34 15.68 -11.58
N ARG A 56 7.51 14.61 -10.80
CA ARG A 56 8.57 13.60 -10.99
C ARG A 56 8.24 12.66 -12.14
N LYS A 57 9.29 12.20 -12.85
CA LYS A 57 9.11 11.25 -13.95
C LYS A 57 8.86 9.83 -13.39
N PRO A 58 7.99 9.01 -14.02
CA PRO A 58 7.71 7.64 -13.55
C PRO A 58 8.95 6.74 -13.49
N ASN A 59 9.92 6.99 -14.36
CA ASN A 59 11.18 6.23 -14.42
C ASN A 59 12.28 6.78 -13.50
N GLU A 60 11.99 7.86 -12.75
CA GLU A 60 12.95 8.45 -11.81
C GLU A 60 12.95 7.65 -10.51
N MET A 61 14.10 7.02 -10.23
CA MET A 61 14.32 6.39 -8.94
C MET A 61 14.61 7.47 -7.90
N LEU A 62 13.80 7.52 -6.85
CA LEU A 62 13.91 8.49 -5.77
C LEU A 62 14.29 7.79 -4.47
N GLU A 63 14.92 8.55 -3.57
CA GLU A 63 15.11 8.16 -2.19
C GLU A 63 13.89 8.63 -1.38
N PHE A 64 13.26 7.71 -0.65
CA PHE A 64 12.11 8.03 0.19
C PHE A 64 12.51 7.97 1.65
N PHE A 65 12.27 9.07 2.35
CA PHE A 65 12.38 9.15 3.79
C PHE A 65 10.99 9.08 4.41
N MET A 66 10.84 8.23 5.43
CA MET A 66 9.55 8.02 6.09
C MET A 66 9.73 8.13 7.60
N ALA A 67 8.87 8.89 8.27
CA ALA A 67 8.75 8.86 9.72
C ALA A 67 7.40 8.28 10.13
N THR A 68 7.44 7.34 11.07
CA THR A 68 6.28 6.59 11.55
C THR A 68 6.61 6.01 12.94
N ASP A 69 5.58 5.53 13.63
CA ASP A 69 5.71 4.74 14.85
C ASP A 69 6.34 3.36 14.63
N GLU A 70 6.63 2.63 15.71
CA GLU A 70 7.24 1.29 15.64
C GLU A 70 6.39 0.30 14.83
N LYS A 71 5.06 0.40 14.92
CA LYS A 71 4.16 -0.48 14.18
C LYS A 71 4.28 -0.24 12.67
N GLY A 72 4.26 1.02 12.23
CA GLY A 72 4.46 1.36 10.82
C GLY A 72 5.87 1.00 10.34
N LYS A 73 6.89 1.13 11.18
CA LYS A 73 8.25 0.66 10.84
C LYS A 73 8.26 -0.85 10.59
N ASN A 74 7.65 -1.64 11.46
CA ASN A 74 7.55 -3.09 11.29
C ASN A 74 6.76 -3.46 10.03
N PHE A 75 5.70 -2.73 9.72
CA PHE A 75 4.92 -2.89 8.49
C PHE A 75 5.78 -2.65 7.24
N ILE A 76 6.53 -1.54 7.18
CA ILE A 76 7.43 -1.24 6.05
C ILE A 76 8.53 -2.30 5.93
N VAL A 77 9.10 -2.77 7.05
CA VAL A 77 10.11 -3.83 7.03
C VAL A 77 9.53 -5.15 6.49
N LYS A 78 8.31 -5.51 6.92
CA LYS A 78 7.60 -6.71 6.46
C LYS A 78 7.37 -6.68 4.94
N TYR A 79 6.98 -5.53 4.40
CA TYR A 79 6.66 -5.37 2.96
C TYR A 79 7.76 -4.70 2.13
N ALA A 80 8.97 -4.53 2.68
CA ALA A 80 10.02 -3.71 2.07
C ALA A 80 10.36 -4.11 0.62
N LYS A 81 10.38 -5.42 0.33
CA LYS A 81 10.69 -5.95 -1.01
C LYS A 81 9.63 -5.56 -2.03
N GLU A 82 8.36 -5.80 -1.71
CA GLU A 82 7.23 -5.48 -2.59
C GLU A 82 7.09 -3.97 -2.75
N PHE A 83 7.16 -3.26 -1.63
CA PHE A 83 7.03 -1.82 -1.61
C PHE A 83 8.08 -1.13 -2.47
N LYS A 84 9.37 -1.47 -2.30
CA LYS A 84 10.48 -0.91 -3.10
C LYS A 84 10.29 -1.13 -4.60
N LYS A 85 9.81 -2.32 -5.00
CA LYS A 85 9.55 -2.66 -6.40
C LYS A 85 8.40 -1.84 -6.96
N SER A 86 7.29 -1.74 -6.22
CA SER A 86 6.07 -1.03 -6.66
C SER A 86 6.25 0.47 -6.78
N ILE A 87 7.05 1.08 -5.89
CA ILE A 87 7.35 2.50 -5.96
C ILE A 87 8.63 2.82 -6.74
N ASN A 88 9.28 1.88 -7.43
CA ASN A 88 10.52 2.13 -8.17
C ASN A 88 11.51 3.03 -7.38
N ALA A 89 11.73 2.70 -6.10
CA ALA A 89 12.55 3.51 -5.19
C ALA A 89 14.02 3.08 -5.24
N LYS A 90 14.92 4.06 -5.19
CA LYS A 90 16.35 3.82 -5.02
C LYS A 90 16.63 3.26 -3.63
N SER A 91 16.08 3.94 -2.62
CA SER A 91 16.18 3.56 -1.21
C SER A 91 14.91 4.00 -0.46
N ILE A 92 14.61 3.29 0.64
CA ILE A 92 13.56 3.67 1.59
C ILE A 92 14.23 3.71 2.96
N ILE A 93 14.22 4.87 3.60
CA ILE A 93 14.90 5.14 4.86
C ILE A 93 13.85 5.57 5.88
N VAL A 94 13.63 4.72 6.89
CA VAL A 94 12.74 5.05 8.00
C VAL A 94 13.51 5.78 9.10
N ARG A 95 13.05 6.97 9.50
CA ARG A 95 13.65 7.82 10.55
C ARG A 95 12.61 8.16 11.61
N SER A 96 13.05 8.46 12.84
CA SER A 96 12.12 8.82 13.92
C SER A 96 11.57 10.24 13.79
N VAL A 97 12.33 11.13 13.15
CA VAL A 97 11.96 12.54 12.92
C VAL A 97 12.30 12.89 11.49
N LEU A 98 11.37 13.57 10.82
CA LEU A 98 11.54 14.12 9.47
C LEU A 98 11.12 15.59 9.48
N GLU A 99 11.92 16.45 8.89
CA GLU A 99 11.55 17.85 8.68
C GLU A 99 10.95 18.02 7.28
N GLY A 100 9.68 18.41 7.25
CA GLY A 100 8.90 18.55 6.03
C GLY A 100 8.51 17.22 5.38
N GLY A 101 7.66 17.31 4.35
CA GLY A 101 7.12 16.14 3.64
C GLY A 101 5.60 16.18 3.55
N TYR A 102 5.03 15.03 3.24
CA TYR A 102 3.60 14.81 3.11
C TYR A 102 3.11 13.90 4.23
N ASP A 103 2.09 14.36 4.95
CA ASP A 103 1.36 13.52 5.90
C ASP A 103 0.47 12.54 5.13
N VAL A 104 0.76 11.25 5.31
CA VAL A 104 0.07 10.14 4.67
C VAL A 104 -0.51 9.24 5.74
N LYS A 105 -1.83 9.27 5.86
CA LYS A 105 -2.59 8.35 6.72
C LYS A 105 -3.15 7.21 5.89
N VAL A 106 -2.82 5.97 6.25
CA VAL A 106 -3.30 4.75 5.59
C VAL A 106 -3.72 3.72 6.64
N GLY A 107 -5.02 3.42 6.69
CA GLY A 107 -5.60 2.63 7.77
C GLY A 107 -5.30 3.24 9.14
N GLU A 108 -4.61 2.47 9.98
CA GLU A 108 -4.20 2.90 11.33
C GLU A 108 -2.81 3.56 11.39
N PHE A 109 -2.06 3.53 10.30
CA PHE A 109 -0.71 4.08 10.25
C PHE A 109 -0.70 5.52 9.78
N VAL A 110 0.22 6.30 10.35
CA VAL A 110 0.51 7.68 9.96
C VAL A 110 1.98 7.76 9.58
N PHE A 111 2.22 8.10 8.32
CA PHE A 111 3.55 8.27 7.76
C PHE A 111 3.78 9.72 7.38
N LEU A 112 4.91 10.29 7.76
CA LEU A 112 5.43 11.52 7.18
C LEU A 112 6.44 11.14 6.11
N ILE A 113 6.14 11.42 4.84
CA ILE A 113 6.93 10.95 3.69
C ILE A 113 7.57 12.13 2.97
N LYS A 114 8.87 12.02 2.69
CA LYS A 114 9.62 12.98 1.88
C LYS A 114 10.38 12.25 0.78
N SER A 115 10.28 12.73 -0.45
CA SER A 115 11.07 12.25 -1.59
C SER A 115 12.25 13.18 -1.85
N GLU A 116 13.44 12.60 -2.04
CA GLU A 116 14.62 13.32 -2.52
C GLU A 116 15.26 12.60 -3.72
N LYS A 117 16.15 13.31 -4.43
CA LYS A 117 16.84 12.84 -5.64
C LYS A 117 18.11 12.07 -5.30
#